data_AF-X1BKW7-F1
#
_entry.id   AF-X1BKW7-F1
#
_cell.length_a   1.000
_cell.length_b   1.000
_cell.length_c   1.000
_cell.angle_alpha   90.00
_cell.angle_beta   90.00
_cell.angle_gamma   90.00
#
_symmetry.space_group_name_H-M   'P 1'
#
loop_
_entity.id
_entity.type
_entity.pdbx_description
1 polymer ?
#
loop_
_entity_poly.entity_id
_entity_poly.type
_entity_poly.pdbx_seq_one_letter_code
_entity_poly.pdbx_strand_id
1 'polypeptide(L)'
;LLGIGGGIIKVPLMVLLLGVPMKIAVGTSCFMVGITALFGFWGHYFAGHFEPKMALILALVVFAGAQAGSRMSIKIDKILLKRIYAIFLFLISAWMMANVVK
;
A
#
# COMPACT_ATOMS: atom_id res chain seq x y z
N LEU A 1 -12.67 2.31 7.48
CA LEU A 1 -11.21 2.27 7.73
C LEU A 1 -10.49 2.46 6.40
N LEU A 2 -9.53 3.38 6.32
CA LEU A 2 -8.92 3.91 5.08
C LEU A 2 -8.14 2.89 4.19
N GLY A 3 -8.26 1.58 4.37
CA GLY A 3 -7.67 0.58 3.46
C GLY A 3 -6.14 0.56 3.40
N ILE A 4 -5.43 1.40 4.15
CA ILE A 4 -3.94 1.51 4.14
C ILE A 4 -3.26 0.21 4.66
N GLY A 5 -4.02 -0.73 5.22
CA GLY A 5 -3.59 -2.10 5.53
C GLY A 5 -2.35 -2.21 6.43
N GLY A 6 -2.05 -1.17 7.20
CA GLY A 6 -0.89 -1.10 8.09
C GLY A 6 0.46 -1.10 7.38
N GLY A 7 0.52 -0.89 6.05
CA GLY A 7 1.76 -0.99 5.27
C GLY A 7 2.87 -0.04 5.74
N ILE A 8 2.48 1.14 6.25
CA ILE A 8 3.38 2.14 6.84
C ILE A 8 4.16 1.55 8.04
N ILE A 9 3.56 0.62 8.78
CA ILE A 9 4.17 -0.05 9.94
C ILE A 9 4.75 -1.41 9.54
N LYS A 10 4.02 -2.22 8.77
CA LYS A 10 4.40 -3.61 8.43
C LYS A 10 5.69 -3.70 7.63
N VAL A 11 5.87 -2.84 6.63
CA VAL A 11 7.06 -2.86 5.76
C VAL A 11 8.34 -2.51 6.53
N PRO A 12 8.41 -1.43 7.34
CA PRO A 12 9.60 -1.17 8.15
C PRO A 12 9.81 -2.25 9.21
N LEU A 13 8.75 -2.84 9.78
CA LEU A 13 8.88 -3.99 10.69
C LEU A 13 9.61 -5.16 10.02
N MET A 14 9.18 -5.56 8.82
CA MET A 14 9.82 -6.67 8.10
C MET A 14 11.25 -6.38 7.70
N VAL A 15 11.55 -5.13 7.32
CA VAL A 15 12.90 -4.77 6.85
C VAL A 15 13.87 -4.54 8.01
N LEU A 16 13.42 -3.90 9.10
CA LEU A 16 14.27 -3.52 10.23
C LEU A 16 14.40 -4.64 11.28
N LEU A 17 13.30 -5.34 11.62
CA LEU A 17 13.32 -6.39 12.64
C LEU A 17 13.63 -7.78 12.05
N LEU A 18 13.04 -8.10 10.89
CA LEU A 18 13.16 -9.44 10.29
C LEU A 18 14.24 -9.51 9.20
N GLY A 19 14.89 -8.39 8.85
CA GLY A 19 15.95 -8.35 7.84
C GLY A 19 15.50 -8.71 6.41
N VAL A 20 14.19 -8.71 6.14
CA VAL A 20 13.63 -9.12 4.85
C VAL A 20 14.03 -8.11 3.76
N PRO A 21 14.47 -8.56 2.56
CA PRO A 21 14.76 -7.67 1.45
C PRO A 21 13.56 -6.77 1.12
N MET A 22 13.81 -5.47 0.95
CA MET A 22 12.74 -4.47 0.80
C MET A 22 11.79 -4.75 -0.38
N LYS A 23 12.29 -5.28 -1.51
CA LYS A 23 11.43 -5.68 -2.64
C LYS A 23 10.40 -6.76 -2.23
N ILE A 24 10.79 -7.70 -1.36
CA ILE A 24 9.91 -8.77 -0.89
C ILE A 24 8.92 -8.21 0.13
N ALA A 25 9.39 -7.44 1.12
CA ALA A 25 8.54 -6.85 2.15
C ALA A 25 7.42 -5.99 1.57
N VAL A 26 7.73 -5.15 0.57
CA VAL A 26 6.73 -4.33 -0.13
C VAL A 26 5.73 -5.20 -0.88
N GLY A 27 6.19 -6.22 -1.62
CA GLY A 27 5.31 -7.15 -2.34
C GLY A 27 4.35 -7.90 -1.41
N THR A 28 4.87 -8.44 -0.30
CA THR A 28 4.07 -9.14 0.71
C THR A 28 3.03 -8.23 1.35
N SER A 29 3.39 -6.98 1.67
CA SER A 29 2.43 -6.03 2.22
C SER A 29 1.32 -5.66 1.22
N CYS A 30 1.66 -5.43 -0.05
CA CYS A 30 0.67 -5.18 -1.10
C CYS A 30 -0.29 -6.36 -1.28
N PHE A 31 0.23 -7.59 -1.20
CA PHE A 31 -0.59 -8.79 -1.26
C PHE A 31 -1.57 -8.89 -0.08
N MET A 32 -1.10 -8.64 1.15
CA MET A 32 -1.98 -8.61 2.32
C MET A 32 -3.09 -7.55 2.18
N VAL A 33 -2.74 -6.35 1.70
CA VAL A 33 -3.72 -5.28 1.44
C VAL A 33 -4.77 -5.76 0.44
N GLY A 34 -4.34 -6.39 -0.66
CA GLY A 34 -5.23 -6.96 -1.68
C GLY A 34 -6.22 -7.97 -1.10
N ILE A 35 -5.76 -8.90 -0.25
CA ILE A 35 -6.63 -9.85 0.43
C ILE A 35 -7.64 -9.13 1.34
N THR A 36 -7.18 -8.18 2.17
CA THR A 36 -8.08 -7.45 3.06
C THR A 36 -9.10 -6.60 2.30
N ALA A 37 -8.71 -6.05 1.14
CA ALA A 37 -9.59 -5.29 0.28
C ALA A 37 -10.66 -6.20 -0.37
N LEU A 38 -10.31 -7.44 -0.76
CA LEU A 38 -11.27 -8.42 -1.25
C LEU A 38 -12.32 -8.76 -0.19
N PHE A 39 -11.91 -9.01 1.05
CA PHE A 39 -12.85 -9.26 2.15
C PHE A 39 -13.71 -8.03 2.48
N GLY A 40 -13.13 -6.82 2.44
CA GLY A 40 -13.87 -5.57 2.59
C GLY A 40 -14.90 -5.37 1.47
N PHE A 41 -14.52 -5.64 0.23
CA PHE A 41 -15.42 -5.64 -0.91
C PHE A 41 -16.56 -6.64 -0.74
N TRP A 42 -16.25 -7.87 -0.31
CA TRP A 42 -17.23 -8.90 -0.05
C TRP A 42 -18.27 -8.44 0.99
N GLY A 43 -17.82 -7.83 2.09
CA GLY A 43 -18.73 -7.24 3.09
C GLY A 43 -19.64 -6.14 2.51
N HIS A 44 -19.10 -5.25 1.68
CA HIS A 44 -19.89 -4.18 1.04
C HIS A 44 -20.86 -4.71 -0.03
N TYR A 45 -20.49 -5.77 -0.74
CA TYR A 45 -21.35 -6.43 -1.72
C TYR A 45 -22.60 -7.01 -1.05
N PHE A 46 -22.44 -7.72 0.08
CA PHE A 46 -23.57 -8.26 0.85
C PHE A 46 -24.40 -7.18 1.54
N ALA A 47 -23.81 -6.04 1.89
CA ALA A 47 -24.53 -4.91 2.47
C ALA A 47 -25.41 -4.14 1.45
N GLY A 48 -25.40 -4.52 0.16
CA GLY A 48 -26.19 -3.86 -0.88
C GLY A 48 -25.65 -2.48 -1.31
N HIS A 49 -24.51 -2.05 -0.78
CA HIS A 49 -23.87 -0.76 -1.10
C HIS A 49 -22.93 -0.89 -2.31
N PHE A 50 -23.39 -1.57 -3.37
CA PHE A 50 -22.57 -1.86 -4.54
C PHE A 50 -23.07 -1.08 -5.77
N GLU A 51 -22.32 -0.05 -6.16
CA GLU A 51 -22.53 0.67 -7.42
C GLU A 51 -21.60 0.12 -8.51
N PRO A 52 -22.12 -0.70 -9.46
CA PRO A 52 -21.29 -1.40 -10.43
C PRO A 52 -20.53 -0.45 -11.36
N LYS A 53 -21.10 0.71 -11.66
CA LYS A 53 -20.50 1.72 -12.55
C LYS A 53 -19.23 2.32 -11.95
N MET A 54 -19.27 2.69 -10.67
CA MET A 54 -18.10 3.22 -9.96
C MET A 54 -17.06 2.12 -9.70
N ALA A 55 -17.52 0.91 -9.36
CA ALA A 55 -16.63 -0.24 -9.14
C ALA A 55 -15.82 -0.58 -10.41
N LEU A 56 -16.44 -0.56 -11.59
CA LEU A 56 -15.75 -0.86 -12.85
C LEU A 56 -14.69 0.19 -13.21
N ILE A 57 -15.02 1.48 -13.04
CA ILE A 57 -14.07 2.58 -13.29
C ILE A 57 -12.88 2.47 -12.34
N LEU A 58 -13.14 2.29 -11.04
CA LEU A 58 -12.09 2.11 -10.03
C LEU A 58 -11.24 0.87 -10.33
N ALA A 59 -11.85 -0.25 -10.70
CA ALA A 59 -11.13 -1.46 -11.06
C ALA A 59 -10.16 -1.22 -12.22
N LEU A 60 -10.60 -0.56 -13.29
CA LEU A 60 -9.74 -0.25 -14.44
C LEU A 60 -8.58 0.66 -14.07
N VAL A 61 -8.85 1.74 -13.32
CA VAL A 61 -7.82 2.71 -12.91
C VAL A 61 -6.80 2.05 -11.98
N VAL A 62 -7.26 1.28 -10.99
CA VAL A 62 -6.39 0.57 -10.05
C VAL A 62 -5.57 -0.49 -10.77
N PHE A 63 -6.16 -1.24 -11.70
CA PHE A 63 -5.45 -2.29 -12.44
C PHE A 63 -4.37 -1.69 -13.34
N ALA A 64 -4.69 -0.61 -14.06
CA ALA A 64 -3.71 0.11 -14.87
C ALA A 64 -2.57 0.70 -14.01
N GLY A 65 -2.91 1.35 -12.89
CA GLY A 65 -1.93 1.90 -11.95
C GLY A 65 -1.05 0.84 -11.31
N ALA A 66 -1.62 -0.29 -10.89
CA ALA A 66 -0.88 -1.41 -10.29
C ALA A 66 0.10 -2.03 -11.29
N GLN A 67 -0.32 -2.23 -12.55
CA GLN A 67 0.56 -2.76 -13.60
C GLN A 67 1.71 -1.79 -13.92
N ALA A 68 1.42 -0.50 -14.08
CA ALA A 68 2.44 0.53 -14.32
C ALA A 68 3.44 0.62 -13.15
N GLY A 69 2.91 0.69 -11.92
CA GLY A 69 3.72 0.78 -10.69
C GLY A 69 4.58 -0.46 -10.44
N SER A 70 4.05 -1.65 -10.70
CA SER A 70 4.80 -2.92 -10.62
C SER A 70 5.97 -2.93 -11.60
N ARG A 71 5.73 -2.56 -12.87
CA ARG A 71 6.77 -2.52 -13.91
C ARG A 71 7.88 -1.52 -13.57
N MET A 72 7.53 -0.35 -13.05
CA MET A 72 8.50 0.68 -12.64
C MET A 72 9.31 0.24 -11.40
N SER A 73 8.66 -0.40 -10.42
CA SER A 73 9.31 -0.85 -9.18
C SER A 73 10.38 -1.92 -9.41
N ILE A 74 10.23 -2.74 -10.45
CA ILE A 74 11.22 -3.78 -10.78
C ILE A 74 12.51 -3.16 -11.33
N LYS A 75 12.41 -2.09 -12.11
CA LYS A 75 13.55 -1.39 -12.76
C LYS A 75 14.39 -0.52 -11.81
N ILE A 76 13.88 -0.22 -10.61
CA ILE A 76 14.56 0.64 -9.64
C ILE A 76 15.60 -0.17 -8.84
N ASP A 77 16.79 0.44 -8.69
CA ASP A 77 17.88 -0.08 -7.86
C ASP A 77 17.50 -0.19 -6.38
N LYS A 78 18.01 -1.23 -5.70
CA LYS A 78 17.70 -1.51 -4.28
C LYS A 78 18.04 -0.33 -3.36
N ILE A 79 19.13 0.40 -3.65
CA ILE A 79 19.55 1.59 -2.89
C ILE A 79 18.55 2.73 -3.07
N LEU A 80 18.12 3.00 -4.31
CA LEU A 80 17.20 4.09 -4.60
C LEU A 80 15.82 3.80 -4.01
N LEU A 81 15.36 2.55 -4.08
CA LEU A 81 14.09 2.12 -3.47
C LEU A 81 14.11 2.33 -1.94
N LYS A 82 15.21 1.95 -1.28
CA LYS A 82 15.40 2.21 0.16
C LYS A 82 15.36 3.71 0.47
N ARG A 83 16.05 4.53 -0.33
CA ARG A 83 16.14 5.98 -0.10
C ARG A 83 14.79 6.67 -0.28
N ILE A 84 14.06 6.34 -1.34
CA ILE A 84 12.70 6.86 -1.59
C ILE A 84 11.78 6.46 -0.44
N TYR A 85 11.82 5.19 -0.02
CA TYR A 85 10.99 4.71 1.07
C TYR A 85 11.32 5.38 2.41
N ALA A 86 12.60 5.62 2.70
CA ALA A 86 13.04 6.34 3.90
C ALA A 86 12.55 7.79 3.90
N ILE A 87 12.65 8.50 2.78
CA ILE A 87 12.14 9.88 2.64
C ILE A 87 10.61 9.89 2.83
N PHE A 88 9.91 8.94 2.22
CA PHE A 88 8.46 8.81 2.35
C PHE A 88 8.03 8.58 3.82
N LEU A 89 8.70 7.66 4.53
CA LEU A 89 8.45 7.45 5.96
C LEU A 89 8.77 8.69 6.80
N PHE A 90 9.84 9.41 6.49
CA PHE A 90 10.20 10.64 7.19
C PHE A 90 9.13 11.72 7.03
N LEU A 91 8.62 11.89 5.81
CA LEU A 91 7.52 12.83 5.53
C LEU A 91 6.23 12.46 6.28
N ILE A 92 5.85 11.17 6.28
CA ILE A 92 4.67 10.71 7.03
C ILE A 92 4.87 10.93 8.53
N SER A 93 6.05 10.61 9.06
CA SER A 93 6.39 10.82 10.47
C SER A 93 6.28 12.29 10.86
N ALA A 94 6.89 13.18 10.06
CA ALA A 94 6.82 14.62 10.27
C ALA A 94 5.38 15.16 10.19
N TRP A 95 4.59 14.69 9.22
CA TRP A 95 3.19 15.06 9.08
C TRP A 95 2.34 14.59 10.27
N MET A 96 2.51 13.34 10.72
CA MET A 96 1.83 12.83 11.91
C MET A 96 2.21 13.65 13.15
N MET A 97 3.49 13.98 13.33
CA MET A 97 3.94 14.77 14.46
C MET A 97 3.36 16.20 14.43
N ALA A 98 3.30 16.83 13.26
CA ALA A 98 2.66 18.13 13.09
C ALA A 98 1.14 18.10 13.36
N ASN A 99 0.47 16.99 13.06
CA ASN A 99 -0.98 16.85 13.24
C ASN A 99 -1.36 16.41 14.66
N VAL A 100 -0.45 15.77 15.41
CA VAL A 100 -0.64 15.41 16.82
C VAL A 100 -0.45 16.60 17.75
N VAL A 101 0.30 17.63 17.33
CA VAL A 101 0.54 18.85 18.11
C VAL A 101 -0.56 19.90 17.92
N LYS A 102 -1.54 19.65 17.04
CA LYS A 102 -2.79 20.43 16.91
C LYS A 102 -3.92 19.77 17.68
#